data_AF-A0A067RE68-F1
#
_entry.id   AF-A0A067RE68-F1
#
_cell.length_a   1.000
_cell.length_b   1.000
_cell.length_c   1.000
_cell.angle_alpha   90.00
_cell.angle_beta   90.00
_cell.angle_gamma   90.00
#
_symmetry.space_group_name_H-M   'P 1'
#
loop_
_entity.id
_entity.type
_entity.pdbx_description
1 polymer ?
#
loop_
_entity_poly.entity_id
_entity_poly.type
_entity_poly.pdbx_seq_one_letter_code
_entity_poly.pdbx_strand_id
1 'polypeptide(L)'
;MLFTLNELVQWLGLTIFEIWINLLAITLFTILLALRLENIITGGSAWWIVFAPLFAADGLNAYFCTIVYIRMQLERLYKVALFRVSWSFLFLVLLFVFKFLLCQKLSGQGHHEYSEVLAPIFILLQLIMVRACQMH
;
A
#
# COMPACT_ATOMS: atom_id res chain seq x y z
N MET A 1 -8.29 -0.78 22.82
CA MET A 1 -7.23 -1.78 22.64
C MET A 1 -6.56 -1.50 21.31
N LEU A 2 -5.39 -0.88 21.34
CA LEU A 2 -4.56 -0.71 20.15
C LEU A 2 -3.93 -2.06 19.85
N PHE A 3 -4.13 -2.57 18.63
CA PHE A 3 -3.52 -3.82 18.16
C PHE A 3 -2.02 -3.83 18.48
N THR A 4 -1.54 -4.90 19.10
CA THR A 4 -0.12 -5.05 19.40
C THR A 4 0.65 -5.06 18.08
N LEU A 5 1.78 -4.34 17.99
CA LEU A 5 2.56 -4.23 16.76
C LEU A 5 2.89 -5.61 16.15
N ASN A 6 3.09 -6.61 17.01
CA ASN A 6 3.29 -8.01 16.62
C ASN A 6 2.07 -8.65 15.95
N GLU A 7 0.85 -8.38 16.41
CA GLU A 7 -0.37 -8.87 15.77
C GLU A 7 -0.59 -8.21 14.41
N LEU A 8 -0.29 -6.92 14.29
CA LEU A 8 -0.38 -6.19 13.03
C LEU A 8 0.64 -6.70 12.00
N VAL A 9 1.88 -6.95 12.44
CA VAL A 9 2.94 -7.59 11.65
C VAL A 9 2.54 -9.01 11.24
N GLN A 10 1.86 -9.75 12.12
CA GLN A 10 1.40 -11.11 11.83
C GLN A 10 0.21 -11.14 10.86
N TRP A 11 -0.70 -10.16 10.96
CA TRP A 11 -1.89 -10.01 10.11
C TRP A 11 -1.59 -9.46 8.71
N LEU A 12 -0.82 -8.37 8.63
CA LEU A 12 -0.42 -7.78 7.34
C LEU A 12 0.77 -8.51 6.70
N GLY A 13 1.54 -9.30 7.46
CA GLY A 13 2.78 -9.89 6.95
C GLY A 13 3.86 -8.86 6.64
N LEU A 14 3.66 -7.61 7.06
CA LEU A 14 4.59 -6.50 6.87
C LEU A 14 5.58 -6.44 8.02
N THR A 15 6.84 -6.18 7.70
CA THR A 15 7.91 -5.96 8.65
C THR A 15 7.86 -4.57 9.27
N ILE A 16 8.51 -4.45 10.42
CA ILE A 16 8.67 -3.18 11.14
C ILE A 16 9.33 -2.12 10.25
N PHE A 17 10.24 -2.53 9.34
CA PHE A 17 10.87 -1.65 8.36
C PHE A 17 9.87 -1.06 7.35
N GLU A 18 8.96 -1.88 6.82
CA GLU A 18 7.92 -1.41 5.88
C GLU A 18 6.98 -0.40 6.56
N ILE A 19 6.67 -0.59 7.85
CA ILE A 19 5.89 0.38 8.63
C ILE A 19 6.64 1.72 8.74
N TRP A 20 7.94 1.70 9.02
CA TRP A 20 8.77 2.90 9.09
C TRP A 20 8.88 3.63 7.75
N ILE A 21 9.05 2.90 6.64
CA ILE A 21 9.11 3.47 5.29
C ILE A 21 7.77 4.13 4.94
N ASN A 22 6.65 3.45 5.24
CA ASN A 22 5.31 4.02 5.04
C ASN A 22 5.07 5.26 5.90
N LEU A 23 5.54 5.27 7.15
CA LEU A 23 5.45 6.44 8.02
C LEU A 23 6.20 7.64 7.42
N LEU A 24 7.44 7.44 6.97
CA LEU A 24 8.23 8.49 6.30
C LEU A 24 7.59 8.96 4.99
N ALA A 25 6.99 8.04 4.23
CA ALA A 25 6.31 8.39 2.99
C ALA A 25 5.08 9.26 3.23
N ILE A 26 4.29 8.94 4.27
CA ILE A 26 3.10 9.70 4.65
C ILE A 26 3.49 11.10 5.16
N THR A 27 4.57 11.23 5.94
CA THR A 27 5.03 12.55 6.40
C THR A 27 5.49 13.42 5.23
N LEU A 28 6.29 12.87 4.32
CA LEU A 28 6.71 13.58 3.10
C LEU A 28 5.51 13.97 2.23
N PHE A 29 4.57 13.06 2.02
CA PHE A 29 3.33 13.33 1.31
C PHE A 29 2.52 14.46 1.95
N THR A 30 2.40 14.47 3.28
CA THR A 30 1.67 15.52 4.01
C THR A 30 2.30 16.89 3.81
N ILE A 31 3.63 16.97 3.83
CA ILE A 31 4.38 18.21 3.55
C ILE A 31 4.14 18.68 2.10
N LEU A 32 4.27 17.78 1.14
CA LEU A 32 4.03 18.05 -0.29
C LEU A 32 2.58 18.47 -0.57
N LEU A 33 1.62 17.86 0.12
CA LEU A 33 0.20 18.21 0.02
C LEU A 33 -0.06 19.62 0.59
N ALA A 34 0.54 19.97 1.72
CA ALA A 34 0.43 21.31 2.30
C ALA A 34 0.99 22.38 1.35
N LEU A 35 2.17 22.14 0.76
CA LEU A 35 2.79 23.01 -0.24
C LEU A 35 1.92 23.19 -1.50
N ARG A 36 1.20 22.14 -1.92
CA ARG A 36 0.25 22.20 -3.04
C ARG A 36 -1.00 23.02 -2.67
N LEU A 37 -1.48 22.93 -1.43
CA LEU A 37 -2.66 23.66 -0.96
C LEU A 37 -2.43 25.18 -0.96
N GLU A 38 -1.20 25.61 -0.66
CA GLU A 38 -0.77 27.01 -0.71
C GLU A 38 -0.50 27.53 -2.14
N ASN A 39 -0.81 26.75 -3.18
CA ASN A 39 -0.61 27.07 -4.60
C ASN A 39 0.86 27.39 -4.98
N ILE A 40 1.85 26.99 -4.19
CA ILE A 40 3.27 27.18 -4.52
C ILE A 40 3.67 26.33 -5.72
N ILE A 41 3.05 25.15 -5.85
CA ILE A 41 3.27 24.21 -6.95
C ILE A 41 2.10 24.32 -7.94
N THR A 42 2.17 25.22 -8.91
CA THR A 42 1.15 25.35 -9.98
C THR A 42 1.52 24.51 -11.21
N GLY A 43 0.73 23.48 -11.52
CA GLY A 43 0.92 22.67 -12.73
C GLY A 43 0.11 21.37 -12.72
N GLY A 44 -0.36 20.93 -13.88
CA GLY A 44 -1.11 19.67 -14.05
C GLY A 44 -0.29 18.42 -13.68
N SER A 45 1.04 18.48 -13.82
CA SER A 45 1.97 17.41 -13.45
C SER A 45 2.27 17.33 -11.95
N ALA A 46 1.89 18.32 -11.16
CA ALA A 46 2.34 18.37 -9.77
C ALA A 46 1.55 17.48 -8.82
N TRP A 47 0.39 16.98 -9.23
CA TRP A 47 -0.26 15.88 -8.50
C TRP A 47 0.61 14.61 -8.51
N TRP A 48 1.26 14.29 -9.64
CA TRP A 48 2.20 13.16 -9.71
C TRP A 48 3.40 13.34 -8.77
N ILE A 49 3.89 14.57 -8.62
CA ILE A 49 5.01 14.88 -7.73
C ILE A 49 4.60 14.73 -6.26
N VAL A 50 3.39 15.18 -5.90
CA VAL A 50 2.87 15.02 -4.54
C VAL A 50 2.72 13.55 -4.16
N PHE A 51 2.27 12.71 -5.10
CA PHE A 51 2.11 11.26 -4.87
C PHE A 51 3.40 10.44 -5.04
N ALA A 52 4.46 10.98 -5.63
CA ALA A 52 5.74 10.31 -5.86
C ALA A 52 6.36 9.64 -4.60
N PRO A 53 6.47 10.29 -3.43
CA PRO A 53 7.01 9.64 -2.23
C PRO A 53 6.17 8.44 -1.77
N LEU A 54 4.86 8.48 -1.98
CA LEU A 54 3.97 7.37 -1.67
C LEU A 54 4.25 6.17 -2.59
N PHE A 55 4.39 6.41 -3.90
CA PHE A 55 4.74 5.37 -4.87
C PHE A 55 6.13 4.77 -4.65
N ALA A 56 7.11 5.60 -4.29
CA ALA A 56 8.46 5.12 -3.98
C ALA A 56 8.44 4.16 -2.78
N ALA A 57 7.63 4.45 -1.75
CA ALA A 57 7.45 3.59 -0.59
C ALA A 57 6.76 2.26 -0.92
N ASP A 58 5.74 2.28 -1.80
CA ASP A 58 5.12 1.03 -2.28
C ASP A 58 6.12 0.17 -3.05
N GLY A 59 6.98 0.79 -3.88
CA GLY A 59 8.05 0.08 -4.60
C GLY A 59 9.08 -0.56 -3.67
N LEU A 60 9.50 0.15 -2.63
CA LEU A 60 10.39 -0.36 -1.59
C LEU A 60 9.76 -1.54 -0.82
N ASN A 61 8.46 -1.44 -0.47
CA ASN A 61 7.74 -2.53 0.18
C ASN A 61 7.61 -3.76 -0.75
N ALA A 62 7.30 -3.56 -2.03
CA ALA A 62 7.23 -4.65 -3.01
C ALA A 62 8.59 -5.36 -3.18
N TYR A 63 9.68 -4.61 -3.20
CA TYR A 63 11.03 -5.15 -3.22
C TYR A 63 11.32 -6.01 -1.98
N PHE A 64 10.96 -5.52 -0.79
CA PHE A 64 11.16 -6.25 0.45
C PHE A 64 10.33 -7.54 0.51
N CYS A 65 9.05 -7.48 0.14
CA CYS A 65 8.20 -8.67 0.02
C CYS A 65 8.80 -9.72 -0.94
N THR A 66 9.39 -9.28 -2.04
CA THR A 66 10.05 -10.17 -3.01
C THR A 66 11.28 -10.87 -2.40
N ILE A 67 12.08 -10.18 -1.60
CA ILE A 67 13.22 -10.77 -0.90
C ILE A 67 12.77 -11.83 0.10
N VAL A 68 11.75 -11.52 0.91
CA VAL A 68 11.20 -12.47 1.90
C VAL A 68 10.67 -13.71 1.20
N TYR A 69 10.00 -13.55 0.06
CA TYR A 69 9.54 -14.67 -0.78
C TYR A 69 10.68 -15.58 -1.22
N ILE A 70 11.76 -15.00 -1.75
CA ILE A 70 12.94 -15.76 -2.20
C ILE A 70 13.56 -16.55 -1.04
N ARG A 71 13.70 -15.94 0.14
CA ARG A 71 14.21 -16.63 1.34
C ARG A 71 13.30 -17.80 1.76
N MET A 72 12.00 -17.60 1.75
CA MET A 72 11.04 -18.61 2.18
C MET A 72 10.97 -19.81 1.21
N GLN A 73 11.21 -19.56 -0.08
CA GLN A 73 11.36 -20.61 -1.09
C GLN A 73 12.61 -21.47 -0.86
N LEU A 74 13.69 -20.90 -0.32
CA LEU A 74 14.94 -21.59 -0.03
C LEU A 74 14.81 -22.58 1.16
N GLU A 75 13.91 -22.30 2.11
CA GLU A 75 13.67 -23.13 3.31
C GLU A 75 12.73 -24.33 3.08
N ARG A 76 12.35 -24.61 1.83
CA ARG A 76 11.46 -25.72 1.41
C ARG A 76 10.03 -25.75 1.97
N LEU A 77 9.54 -24.67 2.58
CA LEU A 77 8.16 -24.56 3.09
C LEU A 77 7.19 -24.00 2.04
N TYR A 78 7.20 -24.58 0.84
CA TYR A 78 6.65 -23.98 -0.37
C TYR A 78 5.15 -23.63 -0.31
N LYS A 79 4.29 -24.55 0.15
CA LYS A 79 2.82 -24.39 0.01
C LYS A 79 2.25 -23.30 0.91
N VAL A 80 2.69 -23.25 2.17
CA VAL A 80 2.20 -22.27 3.16
C VAL A 80 2.83 -20.90 2.91
N ALA A 81 4.11 -20.88 2.51
CA ALA A 81 4.82 -19.67 2.14
C ALA A 81 4.21 -18.98 0.92
N LEU A 82 3.92 -19.74 -0.14
CA LEU A 82 3.32 -19.22 -1.37
C LEU A 82 1.95 -18.59 -1.12
N PHE A 83 1.09 -19.26 -0.35
CA PHE A 83 -0.24 -18.72 -0.05
C PHE A 83 -0.15 -17.43 0.78
N ARG A 84 0.79 -17.37 1.73
CA ARG A 84 1.01 -16.16 2.55
C ARG A 84 1.57 -15.00 1.73
N VAL A 85 2.58 -15.25 0.90
CA VAL A 85 3.23 -14.22 0.09
C VAL A 85 2.30 -13.75 -1.03
N SER A 86 1.61 -14.67 -1.71
CA SER A 86 0.65 -14.31 -2.75
C SER A 86 -0.44 -13.39 -2.19
N TRP A 87 -0.91 -13.64 -0.96
CA TRP A 87 -1.84 -12.77 -0.28
C TRP A 87 -1.28 -11.37 0.00
N SER A 88 -0.05 -11.30 0.53
CA SER A 88 0.63 -10.03 0.82
C SER A 88 0.89 -9.22 -0.46
N PHE A 89 1.31 -9.90 -1.53
CA PHE A 89 1.55 -9.29 -2.83
C PHE A 89 0.26 -8.75 -3.44
N LEU A 90 -0.84 -9.50 -3.38
CA LEU A 90 -2.15 -9.08 -3.89
C LEU A 90 -2.67 -7.85 -3.13
N PHE A 91 -2.41 -7.78 -1.81
CA PHE A 91 -2.72 -6.62 -0.98
C PHE A 91 -1.92 -5.38 -1.37
N LEU A 92 -0.60 -5.53 -1.57
CA LEU A 92 0.27 -4.45 -2.04
C LEU A 92 -0.14 -3.93 -3.42
N VAL A 93 -0.47 -4.84 -4.35
CA VAL A 93 -0.94 -4.47 -5.69
C VAL A 93 -2.27 -3.72 -5.63
N LEU A 94 -3.23 -4.15 -4.81
CA LEU A 94 -4.50 -3.44 -4.66
C LEU A 94 -4.31 -2.03 -4.07
N LEU A 95 -3.42 -1.86 -3.08
CA LEU A 95 -3.09 -0.54 -2.53
C LEU A 95 -2.40 0.36 -3.56
N PHE A 96 -1.49 -0.19 -4.36
CA PHE A 96 -0.86 0.55 -5.44
C PHE A 96 -1.87 1.01 -6.48
N VAL A 97 -2.76 0.10 -6.92
CA VAL A 97 -3.84 0.40 -7.86
C VAL A 97 -4.75 1.50 -7.30
N PHE A 98 -5.15 1.41 -6.03
CA PHE A 98 -5.93 2.47 -5.36
C PHE A 98 -5.25 3.85 -5.42
N LYS A 99 -3.97 3.92 -5.02
CA LYS A 99 -3.19 5.17 -5.03
C LYS A 99 -3.02 5.72 -6.45
N PHE A 100 -2.84 4.84 -7.43
CA PHE A 100 -2.76 5.19 -8.84
C PHE A 100 -4.08 5.78 -9.37
N LEU A 101 -5.22 5.14 -9.10
CA LEU A 101 -6.54 5.64 -9.48
C LEU A 101 -6.83 7.00 -8.80
N LEU A 102 -6.45 7.17 -7.53
CA LEU A 102 -6.55 8.46 -6.84
C LEU A 102 -5.73 9.54 -7.52
N CYS A 103 -4.46 9.25 -7.86
CA CYS A 103 -3.59 10.21 -8.54
C CYS A 103 -4.16 10.62 -9.90
N GLN A 104 -4.69 9.66 -10.66
CA GLN A 104 -5.32 9.91 -11.97
C GLN A 104 -6.59 10.77 -11.83
N LYS A 105 -7.39 10.53 -10.77
CA LYS A 105 -8.59 11.31 -10.47
C LYS A 105 -8.26 12.76 -10.07
N LEU A 106 -7.28 12.96 -9.18
CA LEU A 106 -6.85 14.31 -8.76
C LEU A 106 -6.15 15.09 -9.88
N SER A 107 -5.49 14.39 -10.82
CA SER A 107 -4.89 15.00 -12.00
C SER A 107 -5.92 15.50 -13.04
N GLY A 108 -7.22 15.29 -12.81
CA GLY A 108 -8.29 15.85 -13.64
C GLY A 108 -8.44 15.22 -15.04
N GLN A 109 -7.73 14.13 -15.34
CA GLN A 109 -7.76 13.48 -16.66
C GLN A 109 -8.83 12.39 -16.81
N GLY A 110 -9.65 12.12 -15.79
CA GLY A 110 -10.62 11.03 -15.82
C GLY A 110 -11.98 11.37 -15.21
N HIS A 111 -13.03 11.22 -16.01
CA HIS A 111 -14.44 11.18 -15.58
C HIS A 111 -14.76 9.83 -14.89
N HIS A 112 -13.93 9.39 -13.94
CA HIS A 112 -14.13 8.13 -13.20
C HIS A 112 -14.96 8.39 -11.95
N GLU A 113 -16.00 7.59 -11.72
CA GLU A 113 -16.89 7.81 -10.58
C GLU A 113 -16.17 7.50 -9.25
N TYR A 114 -16.55 8.18 -8.17
CA TYR A 114 -15.97 7.96 -6.83
C TYR A 114 -16.06 6.48 -6.40
N SER A 115 -17.03 5.73 -6.94
CA SER A 115 -17.19 4.28 -6.75
C SER A 115 -16.04 3.45 -7.31
N GLU A 116 -15.51 3.79 -8.50
CA GLU A 116 -14.45 3.01 -9.15
C GLU A 116 -13.12 3.16 -8.41
N VAL A 117 -12.87 4.35 -7.88
CA VAL A 117 -11.67 4.65 -7.09
C VAL A 117 -11.70 3.94 -5.74
N LEU A 118 -12.86 3.78 -5.10
CA LEU A 118 -12.97 3.08 -3.80
C LEU A 118 -13.06 1.56 -3.89
N ALA A 119 -13.40 0.99 -5.05
CA ALA A 119 -13.57 -0.46 -5.22
C ALA A 119 -12.37 -1.30 -4.73
N PRO A 120 -11.10 -0.93 -4.95
CA PRO A 120 -9.96 -1.69 -4.46
C PRO A 120 -9.89 -1.72 -2.92
N ILE A 121 -10.29 -0.64 -2.24
CA ILE A 121 -10.33 -0.60 -0.77
C ILE A 121 -11.39 -1.55 -0.23
N PHE A 122 -12.57 -1.59 -0.85
CA PHE A 122 -13.64 -2.47 -0.39
C PHE A 122 -13.25 -3.94 -0.50
N ILE A 123 -12.63 -4.34 -1.61
CA ILE A 123 -12.11 -5.69 -1.81
C ILE A 123 -11.02 -6.00 -0.77
N LEU A 124 -10.15 -5.04 -0.51
CA LEU A 124 -9.06 -5.16 0.47
C LEU A 124 -9.60 -5.32 1.90
N LEU A 125 -10.67 -4.59 2.27
CA LEU A 125 -11.34 -4.71 3.55
C LEU A 125 -12.00 -6.10 3.73
N GLN A 126 -12.65 -6.61 2.68
CA GLN A 126 -13.24 -7.96 2.69
C GLN A 126 -12.18 -9.05 2.82
N LEU A 127 -11.04 -8.91 2.14
CA LEU A 127 -9.90 -9.83 2.27
C LEU A 127 -9.37 -9.87 3.71
N ILE A 128 -9.22 -8.71 4.37
CA ILE A 128 -8.79 -8.66 5.79
C ILE A 128 -9.82 -9.37 6.68
N MET A 129 -11.11 -9.14 6.45
CA MET A 129 -12.18 -9.75 7.24
C MET A 129 -12.19 -11.28 7.14
N VAL A 130 -12.00 -11.83 5.94
CA VAL A 130 -11.91 -13.29 5.74
C VAL A 130 -10.69 -13.88 6.47
N ARG A 131 -9.54 -13.20 6.40
CA ARG A 131 -8.32 -13.59 7.11
C ARG A 131 -8.50 -13.59 8.63
N ALA A 132 -9.17 -12.56 9.16
CA ALA A 132 -9.46 -12.44 10.59
C ALA A 132 -10.25 -13.65 11.11
N CYS A 133 -11.20 -14.16 10.32
CA CYS A 133 -12.00 -15.33 10.68
C CYS A 133 -11.23 -16.67 10.59
N GLN A 134 -10.18 -16.77 9.77
CA GLN A 134 -9.38 -17.99 9.65
C GLN A 134 -8.29 -18.14 10.73
N MET A 135 -8.03 -17.08 11.50
CA MET A 135 -6.97 -17.03 12.53
C MET A 135 -7.51 -17.28 13.95
N HIS A 136 -8.81 -17.54 14.11
CA HIS A 136 -9.48 -17.87 15.37
C HIS A 136 -9.85 -19.35 15.39
#